data_AF-A0A1G0EPB6-F1
#
_entry.id   AF-A0A1G0EPB6-F1
#
_cell.length_a   1.000
_cell.length_b   1.000
_cell.length_c   1.000
_cell.angle_alpha   90.00
_cell.angle_beta   90.00
_cell.angle_gamma   90.00
#
_symmetry.space_group_name_H-M   'P 1'
#
loop_
_entity.id
_entity.type
_entity.pdbx_description
1 polymer ?
#
loop_
_entity_poly.entity_id
_entity_poly.type
_entity_poly.pdbx_seq_one_letter_code
_entity_poly.pdbx_strand_id
1 'polypeptide(L)'
;MKKSLLINTLLFISTAHAHPVGTVFYSPAERAALVAARSGIAQSAVYTLSGITERNAGKSVAWINGRAVTQVPQDAAIPTLIIKRDHVLIENKTIKVGETLDIISGQRVLRLPENAVQVKP
;
A
#
# COMPACT_ATOMS: atom_id res chain seq x y z
N MET A 1 47.38 36.61 -27.62
CA MET A 1 47.63 35.92 -26.32
C MET A 1 46.26 35.50 -25.79
N LYS A 2 45.86 34.22 -25.87
CA LYS A 2 45.89 33.25 -24.74
C LYS A 2 45.24 33.89 -23.48
N LYS A 3 44.10 33.46 -22.92
CA LYS A 3 43.60 32.11 -22.62
C LYS A 3 42.22 32.21 -21.91
N SER A 4 41.43 31.12 -22.02
CA SER A 4 40.44 30.54 -21.07
C SER A 4 39.38 31.46 -20.44
N LEU A 5 38.09 31.34 -20.78
CA LEU A 5 37.14 30.25 -20.49
C LEU A 5 37.04 29.91 -18.98
N LEU A 6 35.89 30.21 -18.36
CA LEU A 6 35.26 29.31 -17.40
C LEU A 6 33.78 29.66 -17.21
N ILE A 7 32.96 28.79 -17.79
CA ILE A 7 31.51 28.67 -17.64
C ILE A 7 31.24 28.26 -16.19
N ASN A 8 30.53 29.10 -15.44
CA ASN A 8 30.14 28.80 -14.06
C ASN A 8 28.78 28.07 -14.06
N THR A 9 28.79 26.77 -14.39
CA THR A 9 27.64 25.89 -14.23
C THR A 9 27.50 25.53 -12.76
N LEU A 10 26.62 26.21 -12.04
CA LEU A 10 26.27 25.88 -10.66
C LEU A 10 25.47 24.57 -10.65
N LEU A 11 26.16 23.46 -10.42
CA LEU A 11 25.56 22.14 -10.22
C LEU A 11 24.97 22.09 -8.80
N PHE A 12 23.65 22.19 -8.67
CA PHE A 12 22.97 21.90 -7.40
C PHE A 12 23.01 20.39 -7.16
N ILE A 13 23.99 19.94 -6.38
CA ILE A 13 24.04 18.58 -5.85
C ILE A 13 23.05 18.52 -4.69
N SER A 14 21.86 17.97 -4.93
CA SER A 14 20.97 17.54 -3.85
C SER A 14 21.61 16.36 -3.12
N THR A 15 22.27 16.63 -2.00
CA THR A 15 22.74 15.58 -1.08
C THR A 15 21.52 14.96 -0.39
N ALA A 16 21.11 13.78 -0.84
CA ALA A 16 20.21 12.92 -0.07
C ALA A 16 20.94 12.51 1.21
N HIS A 17 20.61 13.16 2.33
CA HIS A 17 21.18 12.83 3.63
C HIS A 17 20.55 11.50 4.09
N ALA A 18 21.20 10.39 3.73
CA ALA A 18 20.93 9.10 4.34
C ALA A 18 21.25 9.24 5.84
N HIS A 19 20.21 9.34 6.66
CA HIS A 19 20.38 9.34 8.10
C HIS A 19 20.99 7.99 8.48
N PRO A 20 22.12 7.95 9.22
CA PRO A 20 22.64 6.69 9.70
C PRO A 20 21.55 6.04 10.54
N VAL A 21 21.16 4.82 10.16
CA VAL A 21 20.20 4.03 10.92
C VAL A 21 20.88 3.67 12.24
N GLY A 22 20.75 4.53 13.23
CA GLY A 22 21.26 4.30 14.57
C GLY A 22 20.63 3.04 15.16
N THR A 23 21.36 2.35 16.03
CA THR A 23 20.80 1.23 16.80
C THR A 23 19.78 1.79 17.78
N VAL A 24 18.49 1.59 17.51
CA VAL A 24 17.43 2.01 18.43
C VAL A 24 17.38 1.02 19.59
N PHE A 25 17.99 1.39 20.72
CA PHE A 25 17.90 0.63 21.96
C PHE A 25 16.57 0.95 22.65
N TYR A 26 15.56 0.12 22.40
CA TYR A 26 14.31 0.18 23.16
C TYR A 26 14.51 -0.45 24.54
N SER A 27 14.03 0.21 25.58
CA SER A 27 13.85 -0.42 26.89
C SER A 27 12.87 -1.60 26.81
N PRO A 28 12.90 -2.56 27.75
CA PRO A 28 11.93 -3.65 27.78
C PRO A 28 10.46 -3.18 27.78
N ALA A 29 10.17 -2.06 28.46
CA ALA A 29 8.84 -1.47 28.51
C ALA A 29 8.41 -0.87 27.16
N GLU A 30 9.29 -0.13 26.48
CA GLU A 30 9.01 0.41 25.14
C GLU A 30 8.87 -0.71 24.11
N ARG A 31 9.68 -1.76 24.22
CA ARG A 31 9.53 -2.95 23.37
C ARG A 31 8.19 -3.64 23.61
N ALA A 32 7.76 -3.79 24.86
CA ALA A 32 6.45 -4.36 25.18
C ALA A 32 5.30 -3.48 24.65
N ALA A 33 5.43 -2.15 24.73
CA ALA A 33 4.45 -1.21 24.17
C ALA A 33 4.37 -1.28 22.64
N LEU A 34 5.51 -1.36 21.95
CA LEU A 34 5.56 -1.52 20.50
C LEU A 34 5.05 -2.89 20.05
N VAL A 35 5.36 -3.95 20.81
CA VAL A 35 4.82 -5.29 20.56
C VAL A 35 3.32 -5.29 20.79
N ALA A 36 2.81 -4.72 21.89
CA ALA A 36 1.37 -4.59 22.15
C ALA A 36 0.66 -3.74 21.08
N ALA A 37 1.27 -2.64 20.65
CA ALA A 37 0.75 -1.79 19.57
C ALA A 37 0.74 -2.51 18.21
N ARG A 38 1.69 -3.41 17.95
CA ARG A 38 1.69 -4.28 16.75
C ARG A 38 0.76 -5.49 16.88
N SER A 39 0.57 -6.00 18.09
CA SER A 39 -0.39 -7.07 18.41
C SER A 39 -1.83 -6.59 18.32
N GLY A 40 -2.05 -5.28 18.48
CA GLY A 40 -3.23 -4.62 17.96
C GLY A 40 -3.20 -4.73 16.45
N ILE A 41 -4.01 -5.62 15.90
CA ILE A 41 -4.19 -5.75 14.46
C ILE A 41 -4.73 -4.41 13.97
N ALA A 42 -3.83 -3.53 13.51
CA ALA A 42 -4.21 -2.21 13.04
C ALA A 42 -5.01 -2.38 11.75
N GLN A 43 -6.33 -2.27 11.87
CA GLN A 43 -7.25 -2.18 10.75
C GLN A 43 -6.77 -1.00 9.88
N SER A 44 -6.29 -1.31 8.67
CA SER A 44 -5.82 -0.26 7.77
C SER A 44 -7.01 0.59 7.34
N ALA A 45 -6.94 1.90 7.53
CA ALA A 45 -7.94 2.83 7.01
C ALA A 45 -7.90 2.92 5.48
N VAL A 46 -6.81 2.50 4.84
CA VAL A 46 -6.64 2.56 3.39
C VAL A 46 -6.45 1.16 2.85
N TYR A 47 -7.25 0.79 1.85
CA TYR A 47 -7.25 -0.51 1.21
C TYR A 47 -7.04 -0.38 -0.29
N THR A 48 -5.96 -0.95 -0.79
CA THR A 48 -5.65 -1.06 -2.22
C THR A 48 -5.88 -2.49 -2.68
N LEU A 49 -6.84 -2.71 -3.57
CA LEU A 49 -7.09 -4.03 -4.14
C LEU A 49 -6.26 -4.21 -5.41
N SER A 50 -5.30 -5.13 -5.37
CA SER A 50 -4.41 -5.41 -6.50
C SER A 50 -4.91 -6.54 -7.40
N GLY A 51 -5.74 -7.43 -6.87
CA GLY A 51 -6.25 -8.57 -7.63
C GLY A 51 -7.15 -9.46 -6.80
N ILE A 52 -7.88 -10.33 -7.51
CA ILE A 52 -8.78 -11.32 -6.93
C ILE A 52 -8.56 -12.64 -7.66
N THR A 53 -8.52 -13.73 -6.91
CA THR A 53 -8.61 -15.09 -7.44
C THR A 53 -9.79 -15.76 -6.75
N GLU A 54 -10.87 -15.94 -7.49
CA GLU A 54 -12.04 -16.69 -7.03
C GLU A 54 -11.85 -18.17 -7.37
N ARG A 55 -12.03 -19.05 -6.38
CA ARG A 55 -12.06 -20.50 -6.58
C ARG A 55 -13.26 -21.09 -5.86
N ASN A 56 -13.83 -22.14 -6.43
CA ASN A 56 -14.94 -22.87 -5.84
C ASN A 56 -14.58 -23.40 -4.43
N ALA A 57 -15.61 -23.64 -3.62
CA ALA A 57 -15.50 -24.13 -2.23
C ALA A 57 -14.83 -23.15 -1.25
N GLY A 58 -15.07 -21.85 -1.39
CA GLY A 58 -14.65 -20.83 -0.40
C GLY A 58 -13.16 -20.50 -0.40
N LYS A 59 -12.40 -20.99 -1.40
CA LYS A 59 -10.95 -20.82 -1.52
C LYS A 59 -10.57 -19.54 -2.28
N SER A 60 -11.30 -18.45 -2.05
CA SER A 60 -11.08 -17.17 -2.70
C SER A 60 -9.99 -16.38 -1.98
N VAL A 61 -9.13 -15.73 -2.76
CA VAL A 61 -8.01 -14.91 -2.29
C VAL A 61 -8.10 -13.54 -2.93
N ALA A 62 -7.97 -12.49 -2.13
CA ALA A 62 -7.80 -11.13 -2.62
C ALA A 62 -6.39 -10.64 -2.24
N TRP A 63 -5.79 -9.81 -3.08
CA TRP A 63 -4.52 -9.15 -2.78
C TRP A 63 -4.81 -7.72 -2.35
N ILE A 64 -4.76 -7.47 -1.04
CA ILE A 64 -5.06 -6.18 -0.44
C ILE A 64 -3.79 -5.61 0.19
N ASN A 65 -3.43 -4.38 -0.16
CA ASN A 65 -2.20 -3.73 0.30
C ASN A 65 -0.94 -4.58 0.09
N GLY A 66 -0.89 -5.35 -1.01
CA GLY A 66 0.20 -6.27 -1.34
C GLY A 66 0.21 -7.59 -0.58
N ARG A 67 -0.76 -7.84 0.34
CA ARG A 67 -0.90 -9.08 1.09
C ARG A 67 -2.04 -9.93 0.55
N ALA A 68 -1.82 -11.24 0.43
CA ALA A 68 -2.88 -12.20 0.16
C ALA A 68 -3.78 -12.36 1.40
N VAL A 69 -5.08 -12.17 1.23
CA VAL A 69 -6.09 -12.31 2.28
C VAL A 69 -7.20 -13.24 1.81
N THR A 70 -7.66 -14.10 2.72
CA THR A 70 -8.70 -15.10 2.46
C THR A 70 -9.98 -14.73 3.18
N GLN A 71 -11.12 -15.10 2.58
CA GLN A 71 -12.41 -15.01 3.25
C GLN A 71 -12.65 -16.21 4.20
N VAL A 72 -12.13 -17.39 3.86
CA VAL A 72 -12.26 -18.62 4.66
C VAL A 72 -10.89 -19.32 4.77
N PRO A 73 -10.30 -19.42 5.96
CA PRO A 73 -10.73 -18.76 7.20
C PRO A 73 -10.67 -17.23 7.07
N GLN A 74 -11.49 -16.56 7.88
CA GLN A 74 -11.60 -15.10 7.87
C GLN A 74 -10.29 -14.47 8.36
N ASP A 75 -9.77 -13.50 7.60
CA ASP A 75 -8.56 -12.76 7.98
C ASP A 75 -8.83 -11.86 9.20
N ALA A 76 -7.99 -11.97 10.22
CA ALA A 76 -8.16 -11.24 11.47
C ALA A 76 -7.97 -9.72 11.34
N ALA A 77 -7.26 -9.25 10.29
CA ALA A 77 -7.05 -7.83 10.03
C ALA A 77 -8.13 -7.17 9.18
N ILE A 78 -8.97 -7.97 8.52
CA ILE A 78 -10.09 -7.49 7.72
C ILE A 78 -11.29 -8.42 7.97
N PRO A 79 -11.90 -8.36 9.17
CA PRO A 79 -12.94 -9.31 9.54
C PRO A 79 -14.21 -9.19 8.69
N THR A 80 -14.46 -8.03 8.08
CA THR A 80 -15.65 -7.79 7.24
C THR A 80 -15.42 -8.13 5.77
N LEU A 81 -14.30 -8.79 5.43
CA LEU A 81 -13.93 -9.09 4.04
C LEU A 81 -14.90 -10.09 3.40
N ILE A 82 -15.52 -9.67 2.30
CA ILE A 82 -16.25 -10.56 1.39
C ILE A 82 -15.62 -10.45 0.00
N ILE A 83 -15.21 -11.58 -0.56
CA ILE A 83 -14.59 -11.65 -1.89
C ILE A 83 -15.65 -12.05 -2.91
N LYS A 84 -15.82 -11.22 -3.95
CA LYS A 84 -16.64 -11.50 -5.14
C LYS A 84 -15.73 -11.57 -6.37
N ARG A 85 -16.29 -11.97 -7.51
CA ARG A 85 -15.53 -12.19 -8.76
C ARG A 85 -14.77 -10.95 -9.24
N ASP A 86 -15.41 -9.79 -9.16
CA ASP A 86 -14.94 -8.52 -9.73
C ASP A 86 -14.54 -7.47 -8.67
N HIS A 87 -14.97 -7.65 -7.42
CA HIS A 87 -14.76 -6.70 -6.34
C HIS A 87 -14.64 -7.40 -4.98
N VAL A 88 -14.17 -6.65 -3.99
CA VAL A 88 -14.27 -7.04 -2.58
C VAL A 88 -15.17 -6.06 -1.84
N LEU A 89 -15.80 -6.54 -0.77
CA LEU A 89 -16.50 -5.71 0.21
C LEU A 89 -15.68 -5.71 1.49
N ILE A 90 -15.40 -4.51 2.00
CA ILE A 90 -14.79 -4.29 3.31
C ILE A 90 -15.64 -3.24 4.00
N GLU A 91 -16.16 -3.54 5.19
CA GLU A 91 -17.07 -2.63 5.92
C GLU A 91 -18.23 -2.12 5.05
N ASN A 92 -18.83 -3.03 4.26
CA ASN A 92 -19.91 -2.74 3.30
C ASN A 92 -19.53 -1.78 2.16
N LYS A 93 -18.25 -1.40 2.01
CA LYS A 93 -17.76 -0.59 0.89
C LYS A 93 -17.15 -1.48 -0.18
N THR A 94 -17.58 -1.27 -1.42
CA THR A 94 -17.10 -2.00 -2.60
C THR A 94 -15.76 -1.44 -3.09
N ILE A 95 -14.74 -2.28 -3.23
CA ILE A 95 -13.44 -1.90 -3.81
C ILE A 95 -13.22 -2.76 -5.05
N LYS A 96 -12.89 -2.14 -6.18
CA LYS A 96 -12.56 -2.84 -7.43
C LYS A 96 -11.06 -3.06 -7.57
N VAL A 97 -10.69 -4.02 -8.43
CA VAL A 97 -9.28 -4.27 -8.75
C VAL A 97 -8.64 -3.02 -9.36
N GLY A 98 -7.47 -2.65 -8.86
CA GLY A 98 -6.77 -1.43 -9.24
C GLY A 98 -7.24 -0.19 -8.50
N GLU A 99 -8.18 -0.30 -7.56
CA GLU A 99 -8.68 0.81 -6.77
C GLU A 99 -8.03 0.85 -5.38
N THR A 100 -7.82 2.07 -4.88
CA THR A 100 -7.50 2.37 -3.50
C THR A 100 -8.67 3.10 -2.87
N LEU A 101 -9.18 2.61 -1.74
CA LEU A 101 -10.23 3.23 -0.95
C LEU A 101 -9.71 3.55 0.44
N ASP A 102 -9.86 4.80 0.85
CA ASP A 102 -9.81 5.19 2.26
C ASP A 102 -11.21 5.01 2.88
N ILE A 103 -11.35 4.08 3.82
CA ILE A 103 -12.62 3.79 4.49
C ILE A 103 -13.05 4.90 5.46
N ILE A 104 -12.13 5.73 5.97
CA ILE A 104 -12.46 6.84 6.88
C ILE A 104 -12.94 8.04 6.07
N SER A 105 -12.15 8.50 5.12
CA SER A 105 -12.47 9.71 4.33
C SER A 105 -13.43 9.41 3.17
N GLY A 106 -13.54 8.15 2.74
CA GLY A 106 -14.29 7.76 1.55
C GLY A 106 -13.58 8.09 0.23
N GLN A 107 -12.34 8.63 0.28
CA GLN A 107 -11.60 8.96 -0.93
C GLN A 107 -11.23 7.70 -1.72
N ARG A 108 -11.34 7.82 -3.05
CA ARG A 108 -11.07 6.75 -4.00
C ARG A 108 -10.01 7.21 -4.98
N VAL A 109 -9.03 6.35 -5.22
CA VAL A 109 -7.99 6.56 -6.23
C VAL A 109 -7.94 5.35 -7.15
N LEU A 110 -8.14 5.58 -8.44
CA LEU A 110 -7.95 4.55 -9.45
C LEU A 110 -6.46 4.52 -9.85
N ARG A 111 -5.85 3.34 -9.85
CA ARG A 111 -4.43 3.16 -10.20
C ARG A 111 -4.15 3.29 -11.70
N LEU A 112 -5.17 3.26 -12.57
CA LEU A 112 -4.99 3.46 -14.00
C LEU A 112 -4.85 4.95 -14.29
N PRO A 113 -3.64 5.45 -14.65
CA PRO A 113 -3.51 6.83 -15.11
C PRO A 113 -4.27 7.02 -16.43
N GLU A 114 -4.66 8.27 -16.69
CA GLU A 114 -5.11 8.69 -18.01
C GLU A 114 -4.09 8.22 -19.08
N ASN A 115 -4.58 7.56 -20.13
CA ASN A 115 -3.80 6.95 -21.22
C ASN A 115 -3.13 5.58 -20.95
N ALA A 116 -3.45 4.87 -19.86
CA ALA A 116 -2.91 3.52 -19.61
C ALA A 116 -3.38 2.45 -20.63
N VAL A 117 -4.47 2.69 -21.34
CA VAL A 117 -4.97 1.79 -22.40
C VAL A 117 -5.06 2.60 -23.69
N GLN A 118 -4.16 2.32 -24.62
CA GLN A 118 -4.25 2.81 -25.99
C GLN A 118 -4.67 1.66 -26.89
N VAL A 119 -5.83 1.79 -27.54
CA VAL A 119 -6.24 0.87 -28.61
C VAL A 119 -5.52 1.33 -29.86
N LYS A 120 -4.64 0.48 -30.39
CA LYS A 120 -3.97 0.73 -31.66
C LYS A 120 -5.02 0.61 -32.78
N PRO A 121 -5.15 1.60 -33.67
CA PRO A 121 -6.04 1.52 -34.83
C PRO A 121 -5.62 0.43 -35.81
#